data_AF-A0A933KPE2-F1
#
_entry.id   AF-A0A933KPE2-F1
#
_cell.length_a   1.000
_cell.length_b   1.000
_cell.length_c   1.000
_cell.angle_alpha   90.00
_cell.angle_beta   90.00
_cell.angle_gamma   90.00
#
_symmetry.space_group_name_H-M   'P 1'
#
loop_
_entity.id
_entity.type
_entity.pdbx_description
1 polymer ?
#
loop_
_entity_poly.entity_id
_entity_poly.type
_entity_poly.pdbx_seq_one_letter_code
_entity_poly.pdbx_strand_id
1 'polypeptide(L)'
;MNARNPDPTPQLHHLVVVGGTLRDWADWTDEQWSHRISELGKVADHVGANWLVIRPFAGPPDEKTPTPPARTTTVGACVVTALAECDGRRRFARAVADLQAAATPITDRAIDALLNAPADVDPDLVVIVGAGHRTPPSLMWELAYSELVYIDADWRHFGAAHLDEAIGAYASRHRRFGGID
;
A
#
# COMPACT_ATOMS: atom_id res chain seq x y z
N MET A 1 -31.82 24.74 14.66
CA MET A 1 -30.77 24.63 13.62
C MET A 1 -29.49 24.23 14.34
N ASN A 2 -29.24 22.93 14.50
CA ASN A 2 -28.02 22.45 15.13
C ASN A 2 -26.95 22.36 14.05
N ALA A 3 -25.92 23.19 14.16
CA ALA A 3 -24.71 23.05 13.37
C ALA A 3 -24.13 21.66 13.65
N ARG A 4 -24.16 20.77 12.65
CA ARG A 4 -23.36 19.55 12.68
C ARG A 4 -21.91 20.00 12.75
N ASN A 5 -21.25 19.65 13.85
CA ASN A 5 -19.80 19.69 13.93
C ASN A 5 -19.27 18.91 12.71
N PRO A 6 -18.31 19.42 11.93
CA PRO A 6 -17.70 18.59 10.90
C PRO A 6 -17.12 17.36 11.58
N ASP A 7 -17.46 16.16 11.07
CA ASP A 7 -16.79 14.94 11.50
C ASP A 7 -15.28 15.15 11.41
N PRO A 8 -14.48 14.63 12.37
CA PRO A 8 -13.04 14.70 12.25
C PRO A 8 -12.64 14.08 10.91
N THR A 9 -11.93 14.84 10.08
CA THR A 9 -11.37 14.34 8.82
C THR A 9 -10.64 13.03 9.14
N PRO A 10 -10.97 11.90 8.49
CA PRO A 10 -10.37 10.62 8.85
C PRO A 10 -8.85 10.73 8.71
N GLN A 11 -8.14 10.53 9.82
CA GLN A 11 -6.69 10.58 9.85
C GLN A 11 -6.14 9.39 9.05
N LEU A 12 -5.24 9.68 8.10
CA LEU A 12 -4.66 8.70 7.21
C LEU A 12 -3.34 8.22 7.82
N HIS A 13 -3.25 6.97 8.25
CA HIS A 13 -2.08 6.41 8.92
C HIS A 13 -1.23 5.54 8.00
N HIS A 14 -1.88 4.70 7.20
CA HIS A 14 -1.19 3.72 6.36
C HIS A 14 -1.69 3.78 4.91
N LEU A 15 -0.77 4.13 4.03
CA LEU A 15 -0.93 4.16 2.58
C LEU A 15 -0.29 2.93 1.94
N VAL A 16 -0.99 2.34 0.98
CA VAL A 16 -0.39 1.34 0.09
C VAL A 16 -0.51 1.81 -1.36
N VAL A 17 0.60 1.86 -2.07
CA VAL A 17 0.62 2.09 -3.52
C VAL A 17 0.92 0.77 -4.22
N VAL A 18 0.07 0.39 -5.16
CA VAL A 18 0.25 -0.78 -5.99
C VAL A 18 0.39 -0.36 -7.44
N GLY A 19 1.54 -0.67 -8.07
CA GLY A 19 1.78 -0.24 -9.45
C GLY A 19 3.01 -0.85 -10.10
N GLY A 20 2.97 -0.93 -11.42
CA GLY A 20 4.05 -1.49 -12.24
C GLY A 20 4.23 -3.00 -12.08
N THR A 21 5.20 -3.55 -12.79
CA THR A 21 5.60 -4.95 -12.69
C THR A 21 6.96 -5.12 -12.04
N LEU A 22 7.30 -6.34 -11.61
CA LEU A 22 8.66 -6.65 -11.15
C LEU A 22 9.73 -6.29 -12.20
N ARG A 23 9.41 -6.39 -13.48
CA ARG A 23 10.31 -5.97 -14.57
C ARG A 23 10.47 -4.46 -14.60
N ASP A 24 9.37 -3.70 -14.51
CA ASP A 24 9.44 -2.24 -14.43
C ASP A 24 10.27 -1.77 -13.24
N TRP A 25 10.16 -2.48 -12.12
CA TRP A 25 10.92 -2.20 -10.90
C TRP A 25 12.41 -2.53 -11.03
N ALA A 26 12.73 -3.62 -11.74
CA ALA A 26 14.10 -4.05 -12.01
C ALA A 26 14.82 -3.15 -13.03
N ASP A 27 14.07 -2.49 -13.92
CA ASP A 27 14.60 -1.54 -14.90
C ASP A 27 15.07 -0.23 -14.26
N TRP A 28 14.68 0.07 -13.01
CA TRP A 28 15.03 1.31 -12.32
C TRP A 28 16.37 1.21 -11.58
N THR A 29 17.13 2.30 -11.64
CA THR A 29 18.35 2.47 -10.83
C THR A 29 18.03 2.76 -9.36
N ASP A 30 19.02 2.58 -8.48
CA ASP A 30 18.85 2.94 -7.07
C ASP A 30 18.62 4.44 -6.86
N GLU A 31 19.16 5.30 -7.74
CA GLU A 31 18.90 6.75 -7.70
C GLU A 31 17.44 7.06 -8.06
N GLN A 32 16.91 6.44 -9.12
CA GLN A 32 15.50 6.60 -9.51
C GLN A 32 14.56 6.12 -8.40
N TRP A 33 14.87 4.98 -7.77
CA TRP A 33 14.12 4.49 -6.63
C TRP A 33 14.20 5.43 -5.44
N SER A 34 15.40 5.89 -5.07
CA SER A 34 15.62 6.79 -3.93
C SER A 34 14.87 8.10 -4.12
N HIS A 35 14.90 8.66 -5.33
CA HIS A 35 14.12 9.83 -5.68
C HIS A 35 12.62 9.56 -5.55
N ARG A 36 12.12 8.45 -6.12
CA ARG A 36 10.69 8.09 -6.08
C ARG A 36 10.16 7.98 -4.65
N ILE A 37 10.81 7.17 -3.81
CA ILE A 37 10.33 6.92 -2.45
C ILE A 37 10.43 8.17 -1.58
N SER A 38 11.41 9.05 -1.84
CA SER A 38 11.51 10.34 -1.14
C SER A 38 10.36 11.27 -1.53
N GLU A 39 10.06 11.41 -2.82
CA GLU A 39 8.99 12.28 -3.30
C GLU A 39 7.61 11.81 -2.82
N LEU A 40 7.30 10.51 -2.91
CA LEU A 40 6.04 9.99 -2.40
C LEU A 40 5.97 10.05 -0.87
N GLY A 41 7.09 9.85 -0.18
CA GLY A 41 7.18 9.99 1.27
C GLY A 41 6.85 11.40 1.76
N LYS A 42 7.23 12.45 1.03
CA LYS A 42 6.89 13.84 1.37
C LYS A 42 5.37 14.07 1.31
N VAL A 43 4.70 13.50 0.32
CA VAL A 43 3.24 13.59 0.18
C VAL A 43 2.55 12.86 1.34
N ALA A 44 3.00 11.64 1.64
CA ALA A 44 2.46 10.84 2.74
C ALA A 44 2.67 11.52 4.11
N ASP A 45 3.87 12.04 4.38
CA ASP A 45 4.19 12.78 5.60
C ASP A 45 3.34 14.05 5.74
N HIS A 46 3.13 14.79 4.64
CA HIS A 46 2.33 16.02 4.64
C HIS A 46 0.89 15.81 5.11
N VAL A 47 0.31 14.63 4.83
CA VAL A 47 -1.05 14.27 5.23
C VAL A 47 -1.10 13.49 6.56
N GLY A 48 0.05 13.34 7.22
CA GLY A 48 0.16 12.72 8.55
C GLY A 48 0.27 11.20 8.55
N ALA A 49 0.53 10.56 7.41
CA ALA A 49 0.71 9.12 7.35
C ALA A 49 2.04 8.68 7.99
N ASN A 50 1.98 7.58 8.73
CA ASN A 50 3.14 6.95 9.36
C ASN A 50 3.79 5.92 8.43
N TRP A 51 3.01 5.34 7.52
CA TRP A 51 3.43 4.24 6.67
C TRP A 51 3.02 4.47 5.22
N LEU A 52 3.98 4.32 4.31
CA LEU A 52 3.74 4.21 2.88
C LEU A 52 4.42 2.95 2.36
N VAL A 53 3.62 1.93 2.05
CA VAL A 53 4.10 0.68 1.46
C VAL A 53 3.85 0.69 -0.04
N ILE A 54 4.88 0.38 -0.82
CA ILE A 54 4.79 0.30 -2.28
C ILE A 54 4.95 -1.17 -2.67
N ARG A 55 4.06 -1.68 -3.51
CA ARG A 55 4.10 -3.06 -4.03
C ARG A 55 3.90 -3.09 -5.55
N PRO A 56 4.48 -4.06 -6.27
CA PRO A 56 4.19 -4.26 -7.68
C PRO A 56 2.74 -4.73 -7.85
N PHE A 57 2.10 -4.34 -8.94
CA PHE A 57 0.76 -4.81 -9.30
C PHE A 57 0.79 -6.29 -9.72
N ALA A 58 1.80 -6.67 -10.51
CA ALA A 58 1.99 -8.04 -10.97
C ALA A 58 3.48 -8.38 -11.15
N GLY A 59 3.82 -9.65 -11.04
CA GLY A 59 5.05 -10.21 -11.60
C GLY A 59 4.72 -10.85 -12.95
N PRO A 60 5.66 -10.93 -13.90
CA PRO A 60 5.43 -11.73 -15.08
C PRO A 60 5.14 -13.19 -14.66
N PRO A 61 4.38 -13.96 -15.45
CA PRO A 61 4.14 -15.38 -15.21
C PRO A 61 5.42 -16.24 -15.25
N ASP A 62 6.57 -15.65 -15.55
CA ASP A 62 7.85 -16.31 -15.74
C ASP A 62 8.77 -15.97 -14.53
N GLU A 63 8.97 -16.95 -13.65
CA GLU A 63 9.71 -16.89 -12.36
C GLU A 63 11.18 -16.44 -12.47
N LYS A 64 11.66 -16.15 -13.68
CA LYS A 64 13.06 -15.76 -13.96
C LYS A 64 13.34 -14.26 -13.85
N THR A 65 12.34 -13.43 -13.57
CA THR A 65 12.60 -11.99 -13.35
C THR A 65 13.25 -11.81 -11.98
N PRO A 66 14.42 -11.15 -11.88
CA PRO A 66 15.06 -10.90 -10.60
C PRO A 66 14.09 -10.16 -9.69
N THR A 67 13.97 -10.58 -8.43
CA THR A 67 13.24 -9.83 -7.41
C THR A 67 14.06 -8.62 -7.02
N PRO A 68 13.63 -7.38 -7.31
CA PRO A 68 14.33 -6.20 -6.82
C PRO A 68 14.45 -6.22 -5.30
N PRO A 69 15.55 -5.73 -4.72
CA PRO A 69 15.69 -5.69 -3.27
C PRO A 69 14.62 -4.80 -2.63
N ALA A 70 14.23 -5.14 -1.40
CA ALA A 70 13.43 -4.25 -0.58
C ALA A 70 14.17 -2.93 -0.36
N ARG A 71 13.43 -1.82 -0.36
CA ARG A 71 13.98 -0.47 -0.14
C ARG A 71 13.16 0.21 0.92
N THR A 72 13.83 0.80 1.91
CA THR A 72 13.17 1.56 2.97
C THR A 72 13.85 2.90 3.13
N THR A 73 13.06 3.95 3.31
CA THR A 73 13.53 5.26 3.75
C THR A 73 12.55 5.84 4.77
N THR A 74 12.96 6.91 5.45
CA THR A 74 12.11 7.67 6.35
C THR A 74 12.08 9.12 5.89
N VAL A 75 10.88 9.65 5.70
CA VAL A 75 10.64 11.04 5.32
C VAL A 75 9.72 11.64 6.39
N GLY A 76 10.27 12.57 7.19
CA GLY A 76 9.56 13.10 8.35
C GLY A 76 9.18 11.98 9.33
N ALA A 77 7.89 11.83 9.61
CA ALA A 77 7.32 10.77 10.43
C ALA A 77 6.89 9.53 9.62
N CYS A 78 6.95 9.57 8.29
CA CYS A 78 6.53 8.49 7.42
C CYS A 78 7.70 7.54 7.10
N VAL A 79 7.50 6.25 7.35
CA VAL A 79 8.37 5.18 6.83
C VAL A 79 7.84 4.74 5.47
N VAL A 80 8.69 4.82 4.45
CA VAL A 80 8.36 4.43 3.08
C VAL A 80 9.10 3.15 2.74
N THR A 81 8.37 2.10 2.37
CA THR A 81 8.98 0.81 2.03
C THR A 81 8.46 0.27 0.70
N ALA A 82 9.35 0.00 -0.24
CA ALA A 82 9.05 -0.74 -1.46
C ALA A 82 9.39 -2.23 -1.29
N LEU A 83 8.40 -3.10 -1.42
CA LEU A 83 8.51 -4.56 -1.27
C LEU A 83 8.16 -5.25 -2.59
N ALA A 84 9.12 -5.98 -3.15
CA ALA A 84 8.99 -6.64 -4.45
C ALA A 84 8.23 -7.98 -4.38
N GLU A 85 7.11 -8.02 -3.66
CA GLU A 85 6.24 -9.19 -3.57
C GLU A 85 4.87 -8.86 -4.17
N CYS A 86 4.54 -9.51 -5.29
CA CYS A 86 3.32 -9.25 -6.06
C CYS A 86 2.17 -10.25 -5.80
N ASP A 87 2.40 -11.34 -5.07
CA ASP A 87 1.43 -12.42 -4.90
C ASP A 87 0.95 -12.50 -3.44
N GLY A 88 -0.25 -11.98 -3.20
CA GLY A 88 -0.87 -11.98 -1.87
C GLY A 88 -1.18 -13.39 -1.36
N ARG A 89 -1.40 -14.38 -2.24
CA ARG A 89 -1.65 -15.77 -1.82
C ARG A 89 -0.37 -16.42 -1.32
N ARG A 90 0.75 -16.19 -2.00
CA ARG A 90 2.08 -16.64 -1.54
C ARG A 90 2.45 -15.97 -0.21
N ARG A 91 2.20 -14.67 -0.06
CA ARG A 91 2.42 -13.94 1.21
C ARG A 91 1.57 -14.51 2.35
N PHE A 92 0.28 -14.76 2.12
CA PHE A 92 -0.60 -15.39 3.10
C PHE A 92 -0.10 -16.78 3.50
N ALA A 93 0.23 -17.64 2.52
CA ALA A 93 0.75 -18.97 2.80
C ALA A 93 2.07 -18.93 3.59
N ARG A 94 2.95 -17.98 3.27
CA ARG A 94 4.19 -17.73 4.02
C ARG A 94 3.89 -17.31 5.46
N ALA A 95 3.01 -16.33 5.66
CA ALA A 95 2.64 -15.86 6.99
C ALA A 95 2.11 -17.01 7.87
N VAL A 96 1.21 -17.84 7.34
CA VAL A 96 0.69 -19.02 8.05
C VAL A 96 1.81 -20.02 8.38
N ALA A 97 2.70 -20.30 7.43
CA ALA A 97 3.83 -21.20 7.65
C ALA A 97 4.81 -20.68 8.72
N ASP A 98 5.08 -19.37 8.73
CA ASP A 98 5.97 -18.73 9.69
C ASP A 98 5.37 -18.74 11.10
N LEU A 99 4.06 -18.48 11.24
CA LEU A 99 3.34 -18.61 12.52
C LEU A 99 3.38 -20.04 13.04
N GLN A 100 3.15 -21.03 12.17
CA GLN A 100 3.22 -22.44 12.52
C GLN A 100 4.64 -22.85 12.97
N ALA A 101 5.67 -22.42 12.24
CA ALA A 101 7.07 -22.70 12.59
C ALA A 101 7.46 -22.06 13.94
N ALA A 102 6.90 -20.89 14.25
CA ALA A 102 7.09 -20.20 15.53
C ALA A 102 6.20 -20.72 16.67
N ALA A 103 5.37 -21.76 16.44
CA ALA A 103 4.36 -22.23 17.39
C ALA A 103 3.43 -21.11 17.92
N THR A 104 3.22 -20.07 17.11
CA THR A 104 2.34 -18.95 17.44
C THR A 104 0.90 -19.31 17.04
N PRO A 105 -0.10 -19.06 17.89
CA PRO A 105 -1.50 -19.27 17.53
C PRO A 105 -1.86 -18.51 16.24
N ILE A 106 -2.37 -19.24 15.26
CA ILE A 106 -2.86 -18.65 14.00
C ILE A 106 -4.18 -17.96 14.30
N THR A 107 -4.14 -16.63 14.33
CA THR A 107 -5.27 -15.73 14.57
C THR A 107 -5.24 -14.62 13.54
N ASP A 108 -6.38 -13.98 13.28
CA ASP A 108 -6.48 -12.87 12.31
C ASP A 108 -5.42 -11.80 12.62
N ARG A 109 -5.34 -11.36 13.88
CA ARG A 109 -4.33 -10.39 14.34
C ARG A 109 -2.88 -10.81 14.06
N ALA A 110 -2.56 -12.11 14.21
CA ALA A 110 -1.21 -12.60 13.96
C ALA A 110 -0.88 -12.64 12.46
N ILE A 111 -1.90 -12.91 11.63
CA ILE A 111 -1.79 -12.83 10.17
C ILE A 111 -1.66 -11.37 9.73
N ASP A 112 -2.48 -10.46 10.27
CA ASP A 112 -2.47 -9.01 10.00
C ASP A 112 -1.06 -8.43 10.23
N ALA A 113 -0.47 -8.74 11.38
CA ALA A 113 0.85 -8.25 11.75
C ALA A 113 1.95 -8.67 10.77
N LEU A 114 1.83 -9.84 10.14
CA LEU A 114 2.81 -10.31 9.15
C LEU A 114 2.54 -9.76 7.75
N LEU A 115 1.27 -9.60 7.38
CA LEU A 115 0.88 -9.17 6.03
C LEU A 115 0.99 -7.66 5.83
N ASN A 116 0.69 -6.88 6.87
CA ASN A 116 0.80 -5.41 6.85
C ASN A 116 2.23 -4.91 7.10
N ALA A 117 3.14 -5.78 7.57
CA ALA A 117 4.52 -5.42 7.83
C ALA A 117 5.17 -4.70 6.62
N PRO A 118 5.91 -3.61 6.86
CA PRO A 118 6.37 -3.12 8.17
C PRO A 118 5.36 -2.29 8.96
N ALA A 119 4.19 -1.97 8.41
CA ALA A 119 3.17 -1.23 9.13
C ALA A 119 2.55 -2.09 10.25
N ASP A 120 2.15 -1.43 11.33
CA ASP A 120 1.52 -2.02 12.50
C ASP A 120 -0.01 -1.89 12.51
N VAL A 121 -0.57 -1.32 11.45
CA VAL A 121 -2.01 -1.08 11.25
C VAL A 121 -2.44 -1.45 9.83
N ASP A 122 -3.73 -1.71 9.65
CA ASP A 122 -4.31 -1.95 8.33
C ASP A 122 -4.18 -0.70 7.44
N PRO A 123 -4.12 -0.87 6.10
CA PRO A 123 -4.14 0.27 5.19
C PRO A 123 -5.45 1.05 5.31
N ASP A 124 -5.36 2.38 5.33
CA ASP A 124 -6.51 3.25 5.17
C ASP A 124 -6.88 3.41 3.70
N LEU A 125 -5.87 3.57 2.86
CA LEU A 125 -5.99 3.84 1.44
C LEU A 125 -5.02 2.99 0.65
N VAL A 126 -5.56 2.31 -0.36
CA VAL A 126 -4.82 1.56 -1.36
C VAL A 126 -4.98 2.27 -2.71
N VAL A 127 -3.88 2.81 -3.22
CA VAL A 127 -3.81 3.47 -4.51
C VAL A 127 -3.35 2.46 -5.56
N ILE A 128 -4.19 2.20 -6.55
CA ILE A 128 -3.95 1.22 -7.61
C ILE A 128 -3.64 1.98 -8.90
N VAL A 129 -2.41 1.82 -9.38
CA VAL A 129 -1.87 2.58 -10.51
C VAL A 129 -1.92 1.73 -11.79
N GLY A 130 -2.56 2.27 -12.82
CA GLY A 130 -2.62 1.71 -14.17
C GLY A 130 -4.05 1.59 -14.71
N ALA A 131 -4.15 1.28 -16.00
CA ALA A 131 -5.40 1.24 -16.77
C ALA A 131 -6.41 0.13 -16.37
N GLY A 132 -6.21 -0.56 -15.25
CA GLY A 132 -6.98 -1.72 -14.84
C GLY A 132 -7.86 -1.47 -13.63
N HIS A 133 -9.18 -1.58 -13.79
CA HIS A 133 -10.15 -1.75 -12.68
C HIS A 133 -10.07 -3.16 -12.04
N ARG A 134 -8.89 -3.79 -12.02
CA ARG A 134 -8.72 -5.12 -11.43
C ARG A 134 -8.17 -4.98 -10.03
N THR A 135 -8.72 -5.75 -9.10
CA THR A 135 -8.17 -5.86 -7.76
C THR A 135 -6.76 -6.45 -7.83
N PRO A 136 -5.77 -5.85 -7.16
CA PRO A 136 -4.43 -6.39 -7.14
C PRO A 136 -4.39 -7.79 -6.53
N PRO A 137 -3.78 -8.79 -7.19
CA PRO A 137 -3.51 -10.09 -6.57
C PRO A 137 -2.63 -9.97 -5.32
N SER A 138 -1.87 -8.88 -5.22
CA SER A 138 -0.97 -8.59 -4.12
C SER A 138 -1.66 -8.20 -2.83
N LEU A 139 -2.97 -7.91 -2.78
CA LEU A 139 -3.66 -7.46 -1.57
C LEU A 139 -5.02 -8.15 -1.46
N MET A 140 -5.07 -9.40 -1.02
CA MET A 140 -6.37 -10.09 -0.87
C MET A 140 -6.89 -10.05 0.56
N TRP A 141 -5.99 -9.95 1.54
CA TRP A 141 -6.31 -9.92 2.95
C TRP A 141 -6.42 -8.48 3.46
N GLU A 142 -5.47 -7.63 3.05
CA GLU A 142 -5.31 -6.24 3.48
C GLU A 142 -6.42 -5.30 2.98
N LEU A 143 -7.29 -5.76 2.08
CA LEU A 143 -8.36 -4.94 1.50
C LEU A 143 -9.66 -4.96 2.29
N ALA A 144 -9.77 -5.73 3.37
CA ALA A 144 -11.04 -5.93 4.08
C ALA A 144 -11.72 -4.61 4.51
N TYR A 145 -10.93 -3.61 4.91
CA TYR A 145 -11.42 -2.30 5.38
C TYR A 145 -10.77 -1.09 4.69
N SER A 146 -9.93 -1.33 3.68
CA SER A 146 -9.19 -0.30 2.96
C SER A 146 -10.05 0.38 1.90
N GLU A 147 -9.92 1.70 1.76
CA GLU A 147 -10.48 2.40 0.60
C GLU A 147 -9.61 2.15 -0.65
N LEU A 148 -10.26 1.91 -1.78
CA LEU A 148 -9.59 1.74 -3.07
C LEU A 148 -9.75 2.98 -3.93
N VAL A 149 -8.61 3.52 -4.39
CA VAL A 149 -8.56 4.57 -5.41
C VAL A 149 -7.72 4.10 -6.58
N TYR A 150 -8.30 4.17 -7.78
CA TYR A 150 -7.62 3.82 -9.02
C TYR A 150 -7.11 5.10 -9.69
N ILE A 151 -5.86 5.10 -10.10
CA ILE A 151 -5.23 6.18 -10.85
C ILE A 151 -4.85 5.65 -12.22
N ASP A 152 -5.42 6.25 -13.26
CA ASP A 152 -5.07 5.93 -14.64
C ASP A 152 -3.78 6.65 -15.04
N ALA A 153 -2.66 6.08 -14.60
CA ALA A 153 -1.32 6.54 -14.93
C ALA A 153 -0.41 5.36 -15.26
N ASP A 154 0.53 5.57 -16.17
CA ASP A 154 1.63 4.64 -16.37
C ASP A 154 2.56 4.65 -15.14
N TRP A 155 3.05 3.49 -14.72
CA TRP A 155 3.91 3.36 -13.52
C TRP A 155 5.15 4.27 -13.57
N ARG A 156 5.77 4.43 -14.74
CA ARG A 156 6.97 5.27 -14.89
C ARG A 156 6.64 6.76 -14.69
N HIS A 157 5.38 7.13 -14.91
CA HIS A 157 4.88 8.50 -14.81
C HIS A 157 4.08 8.79 -13.53
N PHE A 158 3.67 7.75 -12.78
CA PHE A 158 3.07 7.90 -11.46
C PHE A 158 3.99 8.72 -10.54
N GLY A 159 3.46 9.56 -9.65
CA GLY A 159 4.28 10.49 -8.86
C GLY A 159 3.48 11.26 -7.82
N ALA A 160 4.10 12.29 -7.22
CA ALA A 160 3.55 13.04 -6.10
C ALA A 160 2.13 13.59 -6.37
N ALA A 161 1.90 14.22 -7.53
CA ALA A 161 0.60 14.78 -7.90
C ALA A 161 -0.51 13.71 -7.99
N HIS A 162 -0.17 12.52 -8.49
CA HIS A 162 -1.11 11.40 -8.58
C HIS A 162 -1.44 10.80 -7.21
N LEU A 163 -0.46 10.75 -6.30
CA LEU A 163 -0.70 10.31 -4.93
C LEU A 163 -1.57 11.32 -4.17
N ASP A 164 -1.31 12.62 -4.37
CA ASP A 164 -2.12 13.71 -3.81
C ASP A 164 -3.57 13.66 -4.31
N GLU A 165 -3.77 13.43 -5.62
CA GLU A 165 -5.10 13.17 -6.22
C GLU A 165 -5.81 12.01 -5.51
N ALA A 166 -5.10 10.89 -5.29
CA ALA A 166 -5.69 9.73 -4.65
C ALA A 166 -6.09 9.99 -3.19
N ILE A 167 -5.27 10.74 -2.46
CA ILE A 167 -5.57 11.15 -1.08
C ILE A 167 -6.77 12.11 -1.03
N GLY A 168 -6.84 13.06 -1.97
CA GLY A 168 -8.00 13.94 -2.12
C GLY A 168 -9.30 13.17 -2.37
N ALA A 169 -9.24 12.13 -3.23
CA ALA A 169 -10.38 11.25 -3.48
C ALA A 169 -10.79 10.47 -2.23
N TYR A 170 -9.84 9.97 -1.43
CA TYR A 170 -10.11 9.33 -0.14
C TYR A 170 -10.84 10.26 0.84
N ALA A 171 -10.35 11.49 1.00
CA ALA A 171 -10.92 12.46 1.94
C ALA A 171 -12.38 12.83 1.64
N SER A 172 -12.82 12.66 0.39
CA SER A 172 -14.21 12.92 -0.03
C SER A 172 -15.21 11.81 0.36
N ARG A 173 -14.75 10.65 0.84
CA ARG A 173 -15.60 9.49 1.13
C ARG A 173 -15.99 9.41 2.62
N HIS A 174 -17.25 9.03 2.87
CA HIS A 174 -17.74 8.71 4.22
C HIS A 174 -17.57 7.21 4.48
N ARG A 175 -16.59 6.83 5.31
CA ARG A 175 -16.35 5.44 5.72
C ARG A 175 -17.40 4.99 6.73
N ARG A 176 -18.10 3.89 6.43
CA ARG A 176 -19.15 3.33 7.30
C ARG A 176 -18.72 2.13 8.13
N PHE A 177 -17.59 1.48 7.81
CA PHE A 177 -17.05 0.32 8.55
C PHE A 177 -18.10 -0.76 8.92
N GLY A 178 -19.07 -1.04 8.04
CA GLY A 178 -20.15 -1.99 8.31
C GLY A 178 -21.31 -1.46 9.17
N GLY A 179 -21.30 -0.18 9.53
CA GLY A 179 -22.41 0.55 10.13
C GLY A 179 -23.56 0.74 9.14
N ILE A 180 -24.78 0.59 9.65
CA ILE A 180 -26.02 0.84 8.91
C ILE A 180 -26.51 2.21 9.39
N ASP A 181 -26.35 3.24 8.56
CA ASP A 181 -27.05 4.52 8.76
C ASP A 181 -28.54 4.35 8.49
#